data_AF-A0AA35M1B5-F1
#
_entry.id   AF-A0AA35M1B5-F1
#
_cell.length_a   1.000
_cell.length_b   1.000
_cell.length_c   1.000
_cell.angle_alpha   90.00
_cell.angle_beta   90.00
_cell.angle_gamma   90.00
#
_symmetry.space_group_name_H-M   'P 1'
#
loop_
_entity.id
_entity.type
_entity.pdbx_description
1 polymer ?
#
loop_
_entity_poly.entity_id
_entity_poly.type
_entity_poly.pdbx_seq_one_letter_code
_entity_poly.pdbx_strand_id
1 'polypeptide(L)'
;MWRRTYLLLVAVRLWFALSPSYLHPDENFQGPEIIAGEIFSYPVRRTWEFTSEHPIRSVFPLWPVYGLPMLLLRWLWIGNGQDGEIPPIAVFWTLRVLMFLTSFVLEDWALHELIPSPRNRRVAVLLVASSYVTWTYQTHTFSNSVETLVLAWSLVLIQRIVDVRQRSSILSSVILGMVCVFGVFNRITFPAFLLIPGLRLLKHFFYRPFSLIALVLAASFTTLVAISLDTAFYSPEPLTWGNLYNNLANNPVITPWNNFKYNSAVENLAGHGLHPWYQHLVANLPMLIGPATLLFFYRPQLSLRLGSALSGVAVLSIFPHQEARFLLPAVPLVLSSLRLPNNLIALRVWGVTWIIFNVFFGILMGSYHQAGIIPGQVFMSGQPDATNAVWWKTYTPPIWLLNGKNEVLTTRDVMGMKGESLLEELATLATCDTPADRRNQEYLKEKNGTYLLAPASATWLDPYLENKGLDGLRFREVWRYRHHLNLDDLDFAENGVWETLTRVIGRRGLVAWRVTKSC
;
A
#
# COMPACT_ATOMS: atom_id res chain seq x y z
N MET A 1 -16.36 -17.40 24.20
CA MET A 1 -14.92 -17.32 23.90
C MET A 1 -14.64 -16.57 22.59
N TRP A 2 -15.26 -16.91 21.46
CA TRP A 2 -14.97 -16.28 20.14
C TRP A 2 -15.00 -14.74 20.11
N ARG A 3 -15.95 -14.09 20.80
CA ARG A 3 -16.02 -12.61 20.87
C ARG A 3 -14.78 -12.00 21.52
N ARG A 4 -14.24 -12.62 22.58
CA ARG A 4 -13.03 -12.14 23.26
C ARG A 4 -11.81 -12.30 22.34
N THR A 5 -11.71 -13.43 21.64
CA THR A 5 -10.68 -13.66 20.63
C THR A 5 -10.76 -12.62 19.51
N TYR A 6 -11.96 -12.33 19.01
CA TYR A 6 -12.16 -11.31 17.99
C TYR A 6 -11.73 -9.92 18.47
N LEU A 7 -12.12 -9.50 19.68
CA LEU A 7 -11.69 -8.21 20.23
C LEU A 7 -10.17 -8.12 20.42
N LEU A 8 -9.52 -9.21 20.85
CA LEU A 8 -8.07 -9.28 20.89
C LEU A 8 -7.45 -9.09 19.49
N LEU A 9 -8.01 -9.75 18.48
CA LEU A 9 -7.54 -9.62 17.09
C LEU A 9 -7.74 -8.22 16.52
N VAL A 10 -8.81 -7.51 16.93
CA VAL A 10 -9.00 -6.09 16.59
C VAL A 10 -7.92 -5.22 17.24
N ALA A 11 -7.55 -5.50 18.51
CA ALA A 11 -6.44 -4.79 19.17
C ALA A 11 -5.09 -5.08 18.50
N VAL A 12 -4.85 -6.32 18.07
CA VAL A 12 -3.66 -6.70 17.28
C VAL A 12 -3.65 -5.95 15.93
N ARG A 13 -4.80 -5.89 15.25
CA ARG A 13 -4.95 -5.12 13.99
C ARG A 13 -4.64 -3.64 14.20
N LEU A 14 -5.12 -3.03 15.28
CA LEU A 14 -4.82 -1.64 15.63
C LEU A 14 -3.32 -1.42 15.92
N TRP A 15 -2.68 -2.34 16.64
CA TRP A 15 -1.24 -2.28 16.90
C TRP A 15 -0.44 -2.23 15.61
N PHE A 16 -0.75 -3.10 14.65
CA PHE A 16 -0.07 -3.11 13.34
C PHE A 16 -0.41 -1.89 12.50
N ALA A 17 -1.64 -1.38 12.54
CA ALA A 17 -1.99 -0.11 11.88
C ALA A 17 -1.16 1.07 12.41
N LEU A 18 -0.85 1.07 13.71
CA LEU A 18 -0.04 2.10 14.37
C LEU A 18 1.48 1.78 14.36
N SER A 19 1.89 0.75 13.63
CA SER A 19 3.31 0.43 13.44
C SER A 19 3.92 1.27 12.32
N PRO A 20 5.22 1.63 12.40
CA PRO A 20 5.90 2.41 11.35
C PRO A 20 6.35 1.55 10.16
N SER A 21 5.77 0.36 9.97
CA SER A 21 6.12 -0.52 8.86
C SER A 21 5.88 0.13 7.50
N TYR A 22 6.72 -0.22 6.52
CA TYR A 22 6.68 0.36 5.19
C TYR A 22 6.68 -0.76 4.15
N LEU A 23 5.48 -1.21 3.77
CA LEU A 23 5.34 -2.46 3.02
C LEU A 23 5.70 -2.32 1.54
N HIS A 24 5.46 -1.14 0.96
CA HIS A 24 5.74 -0.85 -0.44
C HIS A 24 5.60 0.66 -0.71
N PRO A 25 6.41 1.27 -1.61
CA PRO A 25 6.32 2.70 -1.93
C PRO A 25 4.95 3.24 -2.29
N ASP A 26 4.22 2.50 -3.12
CA ASP A 26 2.86 2.81 -3.57
C ASP A 26 1.83 3.07 -2.46
N GLU A 27 2.11 2.64 -1.23
CA GLU A 27 1.32 3.01 -0.06
C GLU A 27 1.18 4.53 0.08
N ASN A 28 2.19 5.29 -0.33
CA ASN A 28 2.22 6.75 -0.28
C ASN A 28 2.07 7.37 -1.68
N PHE A 29 2.82 6.85 -2.66
CA PHE A 29 2.95 7.47 -3.99
C PHE A 29 1.69 7.40 -4.85
N GLN A 30 0.83 6.41 -4.64
CA GLN A 30 -0.40 6.25 -5.42
C GLN A 30 -1.62 6.91 -4.78
N GLY A 31 -1.47 7.57 -3.64
CA GLY A 31 -2.62 8.14 -2.94
C GLY A 31 -2.29 9.27 -1.99
N PRO A 32 -1.89 8.97 -0.73
CA PRO A 32 -1.70 9.97 0.31
C PRO A 32 -0.83 11.15 -0.10
N GLU A 33 0.31 10.90 -0.75
CA GLU A 33 1.26 11.95 -1.11
C GLU A 33 0.64 12.97 -2.08
N ILE A 34 -0.03 12.50 -3.12
CA ILE A 34 -0.66 13.36 -4.14
C ILE A 34 -1.69 14.29 -3.49
N ILE A 35 -2.58 13.74 -2.68
CA ILE A 35 -3.66 14.51 -2.04
C ILE A 35 -3.14 15.43 -0.93
N ALA A 36 -2.11 15.01 -0.21
CA ALA A 36 -1.50 15.85 0.82
C ALA A 36 -0.86 17.12 0.22
N GLY A 37 -0.27 17.03 -0.98
CA GLY A 37 0.21 18.19 -1.73
C GLY A 37 -0.92 19.17 -2.07
N GLU A 38 -2.07 18.68 -2.51
CA GLU A 38 -3.22 19.53 -2.89
C GLU A 38 -3.87 20.22 -1.69
N ILE A 39 -3.93 19.57 -0.52
CA ILE A 39 -4.65 20.09 0.66
C ILE A 39 -3.76 20.94 1.57
N PHE A 40 -2.49 20.52 1.75
CA PHE A 40 -1.58 21.10 2.74
C PHE A 40 -0.36 21.79 2.12
N SER A 41 -0.22 21.78 0.80
CA SER A 41 0.93 22.36 0.08
C SER A 41 2.27 21.75 0.52
N TYR A 42 2.28 20.49 0.96
CA TYR A 42 3.51 19.77 1.26
C TYR A 42 4.31 19.49 -0.02
N PRO A 43 5.64 19.30 0.08
CA PRO A 43 6.43 18.83 -1.06
C PRO A 43 5.95 17.44 -1.47
N VAL A 44 5.72 17.23 -2.77
CA VAL A 44 5.23 15.95 -3.30
C VAL A 44 6.05 15.47 -4.47
N ARG A 45 6.25 14.15 -4.53
CA ARG A 45 6.80 13.45 -5.68
C ARG A 45 5.66 12.84 -6.48
N ARG A 46 5.36 13.43 -7.65
CA ARG A 46 4.48 12.80 -8.63
C ARG A 46 5.29 11.77 -9.42
N THR A 47 4.87 10.52 -9.38
CA THR A 47 5.49 9.44 -10.17
C THR A 47 5.09 9.57 -11.64
N TRP A 48 5.77 8.79 -12.50
CA TRP A 48 5.45 8.69 -13.92
C TRP A 48 3.97 8.34 -14.16
N GLU A 49 3.31 7.67 -13.22
CA GLU A 49 1.90 7.31 -13.30
C GLU A 49 0.96 8.54 -13.37
N PHE A 50 1.42 9.68 -12.85
CA PHE A 50 0.72 10.97 -12.83
C PHE A 50 1.33 11.98 -13.82
N THR A 51 2.60 11.86 -14.18
CA THR A 51 3.30 12.87 -15.00
C THR A 51 3.48 12.49 -16.47
N SER A 52 3.16 11.25 -16.87
CA SER A 52 3.22 10.83 -18.28
C SER A 52 2.23 11.61 -19.15
N GLU A 53 2.46 11.64 -20.47
CA GLU A 53 1.53 12.22 -21.46
C GLU A 53 0.10 11.62 -21.38
N HIS A 54 0.00 10.35 -20.98
CA HIS A 54 -1.27 9.66 -20.76
C HIS A 54 -1.34 9.10 -19.33
N PRO A 55 -1.67 9.95 -18.32
CA PRO A 55 -1.70 9.54 -16.93
C PRO A 55 -2.56 8.30 -16.71
N ILE A 56 -2.08 7.38 -15.88
CA ILE A 56 -2.70 6.06 -15.67
C ILE A 56 -3.37 5.92 -14.30
N ARG A 57 -3.27 6.95 -13.44
CA ARG A 57 -3.88 6.97 -12.10
C ARG A 57 -4.97 8.02 -12.00
N SER A 58 -6.12 7.60 -11.50
CA SER A 58 -7.23 8.51 -11.24
C SER A 58 -7.06 9.23 -9.92
N VAL A 59 -7.38 10.52 -9.87
CA VAL A 59 -7.54 11.25 -8.60
C VAL A 59 -8.95 11.14 -8.03
N PHE A 60 -9.94 10.77 -8.86
CA PHE A 60 -11.33 10.56 -8.42
C PHE A 60 -11.48 9.67 -7.19
N PRO A 61 -10.89 8.45 -7.10
CA PRO A 61 -11.00 7.61 -5.91
C PRO A 61 -10.17 8.14 -4.73
N LEU A 62 -9.12 8.92 -4.98
CA LEU A 62 -8.23 9.45 -3.96
C LEU A 62 -8.92 10.53 -3.12
N TRP A 63 -9.80 11.33 -3.72
CA TRP A 63 -10.54 12.38 -3.03
C TRP A 63 -11.46 11.85 -1.92
N PRO A 64 -12.35 10.87 -2.16
CA PRO A 64 -13.16 10.29 -1.09
C PRO A 64 -12.34 9.53 -0.03
N VAL A 65 -11.28 8.83 -0.44
CA VAL A 65 -10.53 7.94 0.45
C VAL A 65 -9.53 8.69 1.32
N TYR A 66 -8.82 9.67 0.75
CA TYR A 66 -7.75 10.40 1.43
C TYR A 66 -8.09 11.88 1.61
N GLY A 67 -8.69 12.51 0.59
CA GLY A 67 -8.99 13.94 0.61
C GLY A 67 -10.02 14.35 1.66
N LEU A 68 -11.17 13.67 1.72
CA LEU A 68 -12.20 13.98 2.72
C LEU A 68 -11.67 13.82 4.17
N PRO A 69 -10.98 12.73 4.54
CA PRO A 69 -10.36 12.62 5.86
C PRO A 69 -9.32 13.69 6.17
N MET A 70 -8.47 14.05 5.19
CA MET A 70 -7.47 15.11 5.37
C MET A 70 -8.12 16.48 5.55
N LEU A 71 -9.17 16.80 4.79
CA LEU A 71 -9.95 18.03 4.96
C LEU A 71 -10.63 18.09 6.33
N LEU A 72 -11.19 16.96 6.78
CA LEU A 72 -11.78 16.86 8.12
C LEU A 72 -10.73 17.08 9.20
N LEU A 73 -9.54 16.47 9.06
CA LEU A 73 -8.43 16.68 9.98
C LEU A 73 -8.02 18.16 10.02
N ARG A 74 -7.89 18.81 8.85
CA ARG A 74 -7.59 20.24 8.74
C ARG A 74 -8.62 21.10 9.48
N TRP A 75 -9.90 20.82 9.26
CA TRP A 75 -10.98 21.53 9.91
C TRP A 75 -10.94 21.37 11.44
N LEU A 76 -10.75 20.15 11.94
CA LEU A 76 -10.61 19.89 13.38
C LEU A 76 -9.38 20.55 14.00
N TRP A 77 -8.26 20.58 13.26
CA TRP A 77 -7.00 21.16 13.72
C TRP A 77 -7.12 22.68 13.92
N ILE A 78 -7.67 23.38 12.92
CA ILE A 78 -7.94 24.81 12.98
C ILE A 78 -8.98 25.11 14.08
N GLY A 79 -10.02 24.29 14.21
CA GLY A 79 -11.06 24.44 15.23
C GLY A 79 -10.55 24.35 16.67
N ASN A 80 -9.42 23.67 16.90
CA ASN A 80 -8.75 23.59 18.21
C ASN A 80 -7.76 24.74 18.47
N GLY A 81 -7.79 25.81 17.68
CA GLY A 81 -6.99 27.02 17.90
C GLY A 81 -5.53 26.90 17.47
N GLN A 82 -5.21 25.99 16.54
CA GLN A 82 -3.88 25.86 15.95
C GLN A 82 -3.82 26.56 14.58
N ASP A 83 -2.62 26.98 14.17
CA ASP A 83 -2.38 27.85 13.00
C ASP A 83 -2.60 27.18 11.62
N GLY A 84 -3.32 26.05 11.58
CA GLY A 84 -3.64 25.31 10.35
C GLY A 84 -2.47 24.51 9.74
N GLU A 85 -1.25 24.71 10.22
CA GLU A 85 -0.09 23.88 9.87
C GLU A 85 -0.14 22.54 10.61
N ILE A 86 -0.47 21.49 9.88
CA ILE A 86 -0.52 20.13 10.42
C ILE A 86 0.83 19.47 10.17
N PRO A 87 1.44 18.77 11.15
CA PRO A 87 2.60 17.94 10.88
C PRO A 87 2.22 16.74 9.98
N PRO A 88 2.96 16.42 8.90
CA PRO A 88 2.67 15.30 8.01
C PRO A 88 2.59 13.96 8.72
N ILE A 89 3.37 13.78 9.79
CA ILE A 89 3.32 12.57 10.61
C ILE A 89 1.94 12.39 11.29
N ALA A 90 1.26 13.48 11.65
CA ALA A 90 -0.10 13.41 12.16
C ALA A 90 -1.06 12.95 11.07
N VAL A 91 -0.95 13.50 9.85
CA VAL A 91 -1.73 13.08 8.68
C VAL A 91 -1.51 11.59 8.38
N PHE A 92 -0.25 11.13 8.37
CA PHE A 92 0.11 9.72 8.15
C PHE A 92 -0.63 8.79 9.13
N TRP A 93 -0.57 9.08 10.44
CA TRP A 93 -1.25 8.27 11.44
C TRP A 93 -2.78 8.40 11.37
N THR A 94 -3.32 9.56 11.01
CA THR A 94 -4.76 9.71 10.76
C THR A 94 -5.23 8.77 9.65
N LEU A 95 -4.49 8.68 8.54
CA LEU A 95 -4.83 7.76 7.45
C LEU A 95 -4.69 6.29 7.86
N ARG A 96 -3.67 5.95 8.67
CA ARG A 96 -3.54 4.61 9.27
C ARG A 96 -4.76 4.21 10.10
N VAL A 97 -5.19 5.11 10.99
CA VAL A 97 -6.37 4.90 11.82
C VAL A 97 -7.62 4.79 10.97
N LEU A 98 -7.75 5.62 9.93
CA LEU A 98 -8.85 5.52 8.97
C LEU A 98 -8.89 4.14 8.30
N MET A 99 -7.77 3.67 7.75
CA MET A 99 -7.71 2.36 7.08
C MET A 99 -8.00 1.21 8.04
N PHE A 100 -7.55 1.32 9.30
CA PHE A 100 -7.97 0.40 10.35
C PHE A 100 -9.49 0.44 10.58
N LEU A 101 -10.09 1.63 10.72
CA LEU A 101 -11.52 1.79 10.95
C LEU A 101 -12.34 1.28 9.77
N THR A 102 -11.93 1.55 8.52
CA THR A 102 -12.64 1.08 7.33
C THR A 102 -12.49 -0.44 7.15
N SER A 103 -11.31 -1.03 7.39
CA SER A 103 -11.17 -2.50 7.44
C SER A 103 -12.07 -3.09 8.55
N PHE A 104 -12.03 -2.55 9.77
CA PHE A 104 -12.85 -3.06 10.87
C PHE A 104 -14.36 -2.90 10.65
N VAL A 105 -14.81 -1.76 10.14
CA VAL A 105 -16.24 -1.46 9.99
C VAL A 105 -16.79 -2.01 8.68
N LEU A 106 -16.12 -1.77 7.55
CA LEU A 106 -16.66 -2.09 6.23
C LEU A 106 -16.33 -3.53 5.80
N GLU A 107 -15.11 -4.01 6.02
CA GLU A 107 -14.70 -5.37 5.64
C GLU A 107 -15.44 -6.42 6.48
N ASP A 108 -15.38 -6.30 7.80
CA ASP A 108 -15.99 -7.28 8.71
C ASP A 108 -17.52 -7.24 8.62
N TRP A 109 -18.14 -6.06 8.38
CA TRP A 109 -19.58 -5.98 8.12
C TRP A 109 -19.95 -6.62 6.78
N ALA A 110 -19.19 -6.39 5.71
CA ALA A 110 -19.46 -7.06 4.44
C ALA A 110 -19.43 -8.59 4.60
N LEU A 111 -18.51 -9.14 5.38
CA LEU A 111 -18.50 -10.58 5.72
C LEU A 111 -19.75 -11.02 6.48
N HIS A 112 -20.26 -10.20 7.40
CA HIS A 112 -21.51 -10.47 8.10
C HIS A 112 -22.71 -10.54 7.16
N GLU A 113 -22.79 -9.65 6.18
CA GLU A 113 -23.87 -9.62 5.18
C GLU A 113 -23.76 -10.80 4.18
N LEU A 114 -22.54 -11.12 3.73
CA LEU A 114 -22.28 -12.18 2.76
C LEU A 114 -22.45 -13.60 3.32
N ILE A 115 -22.45 -13.77 4.65
CA ILE A 115 -22.53 -15.08 5.30
C ILE A 115 -23.82 -15.22 6.11
N PRO A 116 -24.90 -15.78 5.53
CA PRO A 116 -26.16 -15.94 6.25
C PRO A 116 -26.05 -16.83 7.51
N SER A 117 -25.29 -17.92 7.43
CA SER A 117 -25.15 -18.89 8.53
C SER A 117 -24.33 -18.32 9.69
N PRO A 118 -24.89 -18.18 10.92
CA PRO A 118 -24.15 -17.66 12.06
C PRO A 118 -22.94 -18.51 12.45
N ARG A 119 -23.00 -19.83 12.23
CA ARG A 119 -21.89 -20.75 12.52
C ARG A 119 -20.72 -20.51 11.58
N ASN A 120 -20.98 -20.45 10.27
CA ASN A 120 -19.94 -20.21 9.27
C ASN A 120 -19.38 -18.79 9.40
N ARG A 121 -20.23 -17.82 9.74
CA ARG A 121 -19.83 -16.43 9.96
C ARG A 121 -18.80 -16.30 11.07
N ARG A 122 -19.02 -16.95 12.22
CA ARG A 122 -18.07 -16.94 13.35
C ARG A 122 -16.69 -17.46 12.94
N VAL A 123 -16.64 -18.53 12.14
CA VAL A 123 -15.37 -19.11 11.67
C VAL A 123 -14.69 -18.17 10.66
N ALA A 124 -15.43 -17.73 9.65
CA ALA A 124 -14.90 -16.87 8.59
C ALA A 124 -14.34 -15.55 9.15
N VAL A 125 -15.08 -14.87 10.03
CA VAL A 125 -14.64 -13.60 10.63
C VAL A 125 -13.38 -13.81 11.47
N LEU A 126 -13.29 -14.89 12.24
CA LEU A 126 -12.06 -15.18 13.00
C LEU A 126 -10.87 -15.52 12.09
N LEU A 127 -11.09 -16.23 10.98
CA LEU A 127 -10.03 -16.52 10.02
C LEU A 127 -9.50 -15.26 9.34
N VAL A 128 -10.38 -14.39 8.86
CA VAL A 128 -9.98 -13.11 8.26
C VAL A 128 -9.32 -12.23 9.32
N ALA A 129 -9.93 -12.07 10.49
CA ALA A 129 -9.39 -11.21 11.55
C ALA A 129 -8.06 -11.71 12.14
N SER A 130 -7.69 -12.97 11.94
CA SER A 130 -6.39 -13.53 12.37
C SER A 130 -5.36 -13.64 11.25
N SER A 131 -5.67 -13.12 10.06
CA SER A 131 -4.73 -13.05 8.94
C SER A 131 -3.76 -11.87 9.12
N TYR A 132 -2.47 -12.12 8.93
CA TYR A 132 -1.45 -11.07 8.95
C TYR A 132 -1.67 -10.05 7.83
N VAL A 133 -2.26 -10.47 6.70
CA VAL A 133 -2.64 -9.58 5.60
C VAL A 133 -3.67 -8.55 6.06
N THR A 134 -4.64 -8.99 6.87
CA THR A 134 -5.65 -8.11 7.46
C THR A 134 -5.05 -7.19 8.52
N TRP A 135 -4.02 -7.63 9.24
CA TRP A 135 -3.33 -6.78 10.22
C TRP A 135 -2.44 -5.71 9.57
N THR A 136 -1.79 -6.06 8.47
CA THR A 136 -0.73 -5.25 7.83
C THR A 136 -1.27 -4.57 6.58
N TYR A 137 -1.29 -5.24 5.42
CA TYR A 137 -1.72 -4.65 4.15
C TYR A 137 -3.09 -3.94 4.21
N GLN A 138 -4.11 -4.53 4.82
CA GLN A 138 -5.47 -3.94 4.85
C GLN A 138 -5.58 -2.68 5.74
N THR A 139 -4.66 -2.48 6.68
CA THR A 139 -4.61 -1.28 7.53
C THR A 139 -3.68 -0.21 6.96
N HIS A 140 -2.99 -0.50 5.86
CA HIS A 140 -2.14 0.42 5.13
C HIS A 140 -2.93 1.10 4.00
N THR A 141 -2.46 2.26 3.54
CA THR A 141 -3.09 3.11 2.52
C THR A 141 -2.89 2.60 1.09
N PHE A 142 -3.04 1.28 0.90
CA PHE A 142 -2.97 0.68 -0.43
C PHE A 142 -4.28 0.87 -1.20
N SER A 143 -4.16 1.21 -2.47
CA SER A 143 -5.28 1.12 -3.42
C SER A 143 -5.84 -0.32 -3.50
N ASN A 144 -5.02 -1.35 -3.25
CA ASN A 144 -5.47 -2.74 -3.13
C ASN A 144 -6.39 -3.00 -1.93
N SER A 145 -6.14 -2.30 -0.81
CA SER A 145 -6.99 -2.41 0.39
C SER A 145 -8.33 -1.72 0.15
N VAL A 146 -8.32 -0.57 -0.53
CA VAL A 146 -9.54 0.08 -1.02
C VAL A 146 -10.30 -0.83 -1.99
N GLU A 147 -9.60 -1.46 -2.96
CA GLU A 147 -10.19 -2.42 -3.90
C GLU A 147 -10.86 -3.60 -3.17
N THR A 148 -10.26 -4.08 -2.08
CA THR A 148 -10.82 -5.13 -1.22
C THR A 148 -12.17 -4.70 -0.63
N LEU A 149 -12.26 -3.49 -0.07
CA LEU A 149 -13.50 -2.95 0.50
C LEU A 149 -14.59 -2.76 -0.55
N VAL A 150 -14.23 -2.13 -1.67
CA VAL A 150 -15.15 -1.89 -2.80
C VAL A 150 -15.68 -3.22 -3.32
N LEU A 151 -14.81 -4.22 -3.50
CA LEU A 151 -15.19 -5.55 -3.96
C LEU A 151 -16.14 -6.23 -2.98
N ALA A 152 -15.82 -6.24 -1.69
CA ALA A 152 -16.67 -6.87 -0.68
C ALA A 152 -18.09 -6.29 -0.69
N TRP A 153 -18.23 -4.96 -0.79
CA TRP A 153 -19.53 -4.30 -0.89
C TRP A 153 -20.22 -4.49 -2.25
N SER A 154 -19.50 -4.57 -3.36
CA SER A 154 -20.06 -4.99 -4.64
C SER A 154 -20.68 -6.39 -4.55
N LEU A 155 -20.02 -7.35 -3.88
CA LEU A 155 -20.59 -8.68 -3.67
C LEU A 155 -21.84 -8.65 -2.79
N VAL A 156 -21.86 -7.80 -1.74
CA VAL A 156 -23.06 -7.60 -0.91
C VAL A 156 -24.21 -7.09 -1.77
N LEU A 157 -23.98 -6.06 -2.58
CA LEU A 157 -25.00 -5.48 -3.48
C LEU A 157 -25.48 -6.49 -4.52
N ILE A 158 -24.58 -7.28 -5.12
CA ILE A 158 -24.95 -8.36 -6.04
C ILE A 158 -25.86 -9.38 -5.34
N GLN A 159 -25.53 -9.79 -4.11
CA GLN A 159 -26.36 -10.71 -3.35
C GLN A 159 -27.75 -10.11 -3.07
N ARG A 160 -27.82 -8.81 -2.74
CA ARG A 160 -29.09 -8.10 -2.49
C ARG A 160 -29.96 -7.94 -3.75
N ILE A 161 -29.36 -7.67 -4.90
CA ILE A 161 -30.09 -7.55 -6.18
C ILE A 161 -30.68 -8.90 -6.59
N VAL A 162 -29.91 -9.98 -6.43
CA VAL A 162 -30.34 -11.33 -6.83
C VAL A 162 -31.34 -11.93 -5.84
N ASP A 163 -31.34 -11.52 -4.58
CA ASP A 163 -32.28 -12.02 -3.57
C ASP A 163 -33.71 -11.49 -3.79
N VAL A 164 -34.61 -12.38 -4.20
CA VAL A 164 -36.03 -12.10 -4.48
C VAL A 164 -36.78 -11.55 -3.27
N ARG A 165 -36.29 -11.77 -2.04
CA ARG A 165 -36.92 -11.28 -0.81
C ARG A 165 -36.67 -9.80 -0.56
N GLN A 166 -35.67 -9.19 -1.21
CA GLN A 166 -35.33 -7.79 -1.00
C GLN A 166 -36.07 -6.87 -1.97
N ARG A 167 -36.74 -5.85 -1.43
CA ARG A 167 -37.62 -4.97 -2.21
C ARG A 167 -36.90 -3.86 -3.00
N SER A 168 -35.62 -3.57 -2.73
CA SER A 168 -34.89 -2.41 -3.29
C SER A 168 -33.80 -2.78 -4.31
N SER A 169 -34.14 -3.61 -5.31
CA SER A 169 -33.19 -4.00 -6.37
C SER A 169 -32.68 -2.81 -7.20
N ILE A 170 -33.52 -1.79 -7.44
CA ILE A 170 -33.16 -0.60 -8.21
C ILE A 170 -32.09 0.23 -7.48
N LEU A 171 -32.32 0.59 -6.22
CA LEU A 171 -31.34 1.36 -5.43
C LEU A 171 -30.02 0.58 -5.29
N SER A 172 -30.09 -0.73 -5.03
CA SER A 172 -28.90 -1.57 -4.97
C SER A 172 -28.15 -1.61 -6.31
N SER A 173 -28.86 -1.57 -7.43
CA SER A 173 -28.27 -1.51 -8.78
C SER A 173 -27.64 -0.15 -9.08
N VAL A 174 -28.26 0.96 -8.66
CA VAL A 174 -27.69 2.31 -8.73
C VAL A 174 -26.39 2.38 -7.95
N ILE A 175 -26.40 1.95 -6.68
CA ILE A 175 -25.20 1.95 -5.83
C ILE A 175 -24.13 1.03 -6.43
N LEU A 176 -24.50 -0.16 -6.93
CA LEU A 176 -23.54 -1.05 -7.58
C LEU A 176 -22.89 -0.41 -8.79
N GLY A 177 -23.65 0.33 -9.63
CA GLY A 177 -23.09 1.08 -10.76
C GLY A 177 -22.03 2.09 -10.33
N MET A 178 -22.32 2.91 -9.31
CA MET A 178 -21.37 3.90 -8.77
C MET A 178 -20.12 3.22 -8.17
N VAL A 179 -20.31 2.16 -7.37
CA VAL A 179 -19.22 1.42 -6.70
C VAL A 179 -18.34 0.69 -7.73
N CYS A 180 -18.92 0.13 -8.80
CA CYS A 180 -18.15 -0.51 -9.86
C CYS A 180 -17.25 0.48 -10.60
N VAL A 181 -17.76 1.67 -10.93
CA VAL A 181 -16.95 2.74 -11.54
C VAL A 181 -15.84 3.18 -10.59
N PHE A 182 -16.17 3.42 -9.32
CA PHE A 182 -15.17 3.73 -8.29
C PHE A 182 -14.07 2.66 -8.22
N GLY A 183 -14.43 1.37 -8.26
CA GLY A 183 -13.48 0.26 -8.27
C GLY A 183 -12.56 0.27 -9.48
N VAL A 184 -13.11 0.47 -10.69
CA VAL A 184 -12.35 0.53 -11.95
C VAL A 184 -11.35 1.70 -11.96
N PHE A 185 -11.77 2.89 -11.51
CA PHE A 185 -10.89 4.06 -11.43
C PHE A 185 -9.85 3.95 -10.30
N ASN A 186 -10.16 3.23 -9.21
CA ASN A 186 -9.19 2.92 -8.17
C ASN A 186 -8.12 1.93 -8.67
N ARG A 187 -8.53 0.83 -9.30
CA ARG A 187 -7.62 -0.15 -9.91
C ARG A 187 -8.25 -0.86 -11.11
N ILE A 188 -7.49 -0.98 -12.20
CA ILE A 188 -7.89 -1.73 -13.39
C ILE A 188 -8.08 -3.23 -13.14
N THR A 189 -7.51 -3.76 -12.05
CA THR A 189 -7.65 -5.17 -11.64
C THR A 189 -9.06 -5.50 -11.13
N PHE A 190 -9.84 -4.50 -10.72
CA PHE A 190 -11.10 -4.69 -10.02
C PHE A 190 -12.15 -5.53 -10.78
N PRO A 191 -12.40 -5.30 -12.10
CA PRO A 191 -13.37 -6.09 -12.86
C PRO A 191 -13.07 -7.60 -12.89
N ALA A 192 -11.80 -8.00 -12.77
CA ALA A 192 -11.41 -9.42 -12.74
C ALA A 192 -12.13 -10.19 -11.62
N PHE A 193 -12.31 -9.55 -10.47
CA PHE A 193 -13.00 -10.14 -9.32
C PHE A 193 -14.52 -10.17 -9.46
N LEU A 194 -15.11 -9.37 -10.35
CA LEU A 194 -16.55 -9.32 -10.58
C LEU A 194 -17.02 -10.22 -11.73
N LEU A 195 -16.11 -10.81 -12.51
CA LEU A 195 -16.45 -11.62 -13.68
C LEU A 195 -17.46 -12.73 -13.35
N ILE A 196 -17.14 -13.64 -12.43
CA ILE A 196 -18.05 -14.75 -12.05
C ILE A 196 -19.29 -14.25 -11.28
N PRO A 197 -19.16 -13.39 -10.25
CA PRO A 197 -20.33 -12.82 -9.55
C PRO A 197 -21.30 -12.08 -10.46
N GLY A 198 -20.80 -11.32 -11.43
CA GLY A 198 -21.57 -10.49 -12.35
C GLY A 198 -22.47 -11.30 -13.28
N LEU A 199 -22.07 -12.51 -13.67
CA LEU A 199 -22.92 -13.41 -14.48
C LEU A 199 -24.27 -13.70 -13.80
N ARG A 200 -24.33 -13.68 -12.47
CA ARG A 200 -25.59 -13.89 -11.74
C ARG A 200 -26.60 -12.76 -11.95
N LEU A 201 -26.14 -11.56 -12.27
CA LEU A 201 -27.01 -10.40 -12.53
C LEU A 201 -27.71 -10.50 -13.89
N LEU A 202 -27.13 -11.20 -14.87
CA LEU A 202 -27.69 -11.30 -16.23
C LEU A 202 -29.13 -11.82 -16.21
N LYS A 203 -29.37 -12.90 -15.44
CA LYS A 203 -30.72 -13.46 -15.28
C LYS A 203 -31.66 -12.44 -14.63
N HIS A 204 -31.21 -11.71 -13.61
CA HIS A 204 -32.03 -10.70 -12.94
C HIS A 204 -32.41 -9.57 -13.91
N PHE A 205 -31.44 -9.04 -14.64
CA PHE A 205 -31.67 -7.94 -15.58
C PHE A 205 -32.55 -8.32 -16.76
N PHE A 206 -32.51 -9.57 -17.20
CA PHE A 206 -33.44 -10.08 -18.22
C PHE A 206 -34.90 -9.97 -17.77
N TYR A 207 -35.21 -10.28 -16.51
CA TYR A 207 -36.58 -10.19 -15.98
C TYR A 207 -36.93 -8.81 -15.38
N ARG A 208 -35.92 -7.98 -15.05
CA ARG A 208 -36.08 -6.67 -14.39
C ARG A 208 -35.21 -5.61 -15.10
N PRO A 209 -35.54 -5.22 -16.34
CA PRO A 209 -34.68 -4.34 -17.16
C PRO A 209 -34.48 -2.93 -16.56
N PHE A 210 -35.45 -2.41 -15.80
CA PHE A 210 -35.29 -1.11 -15.12
C PHE A 210 -34.13 -1.09 -14.11
N SER A 211 -33.78 -2.23 -13.50
CA SER A 211 -32.61 -2.31 -12.61
C SER A 211 -31.31 -2.19 -13.40
N LEU A 212 -31.25 -2.74 -14.61
CA LEU A 212 -30.11 -2.56 -15.53
C LEU A 212 -30.01 -1.11 -16.01
N ILE A 213 -31.12 -0.50 -16.42
CA ILE A 213 -31.16 0.91 -16.83
C ILE A 213 -30.65 1.81 -15.70
N ALA A 214 -31.14 1.61 -14.48
CA ALA A 214 -30.70 2.38 -13.33
C ALA A 214 -29.20 2.20 -13.02
N LEU A 215 -28.68 0.97 -13.14
CA LEU A 215 -27.25 0.69 -13.00
C LEU A 215 -26.43 1.42 -14.06
N VAL A 216 -26.83 1.32 -15.33
CA VAL A 216 -26.11 1.94 -16.46
C VAL A 216 -26.12 3.45 -16.36
N LEU A 217 -27.27 4.06 -16.03
CA LEU A 217 -27.35 5.52 -15.84
C LEU A 217 -26.46 5.99 -14.70
N ALA A 218 -26.47 5.29 -13.57
CA ALA A 218 -25.61 5.60 -12.44
C ALA A 218 -24.12 5.46 -12.80
N ALA A 219 -23.75 4.35 -13.45
CA ALA A 219 -22.37 4.12 -13.88
C ALA A 219 -21.90 5.16 -14.91
N SER A 220 -22.71 5.51 -15.89
CA SER A 220 -22.39 6.54 -16.88
C SER A 220 -22.20 7.91 -16.23
N PHE A 221 -23.10 8.30 -15.31
CA PHE A 221 -22.97 9.55 -14.58
C PHE A 221 -21.70 9.59 -13.72
N THR A 222 -21.43 8.52 -12.94
CA THR A 222 -20.20 8.45 -12.14
C THR A 222 -18.94 8.44 -13.01
N THR A 223 -18.97 7.79 -14.17
CA THR A 223 -17.85 7.77 -15.12
C THR A 223 -17.58 9.17 -15.66
N LEU A 224 -18.63 9.92 -16.02
CA LEU A 224 -18.50 11.31 -16.45
C LEU A 224 -17.87 12.18 -15.35
N VAL A 225 -18.30 12.01 -14.10
CA VAL A 225 -17.73 12.73 -12.95
C VAL A 225 -16.25 12.38 -12.77
N ALA A 226 -15.90 11.10 -12.84
CA ALA A 226 -14.53 10.64 -12.68
C ALA A 226 -13.60 11.18 -13.79
N ILE A 227 -14.02 11.09 -15.05
CA ILE A 227 -13.28 11.65 -16.20
C ILE A 227 -13.16 13.17 -16.08
N SER A 228 -14.22 13.86 -15.65
CA SER A 228 -14.18 15.32 -15.47
C SER A 228 -13.18 15.73 -14.39
N LEU A 229 -13.15 15.02 -13.26
CA LEU A 229 -12.22 15.29 -12.18
C LEU A 229 -10.77 15.00 -12.58
N ASP A 230 -10.51 13.87 -13.25
CA ASP A 230 -9.18 13.54 -13.76
C ASP A 230 -8.73 14.57 -14.81
N THR A 231 -9.59 14.89 -15.78
CA THR A 231 -9.27 15.88 -16.83
C THR A 231 -8.99 17.25 -16.23
N ALA A 232 -9.79 17.68 -15.25
CA ALA A 232 -9.55 18.93 -14.52
C ALA A 232 -8.19 18.92 -13.79
N PHE A 233 -7.84 17.82 -13.12
CA PHE A 233 -6.60 17.71 -12.35
C PHE A 233 -5.35 17.71 -13.23
N TYR A 234 -5.40 17.06 -14.39
CA TYR A 234 -4.27 16.97 -15.32
C TYR A 234 -4.19 18.13 -16.32
N SER A 235 -5.20 19.02 -16.33
CA SER A 235 -5.17 20.21 -17.18
C SER A 235 -4.17 21.24 -16.65
N PRO A 236 -3.25 21.75 -17.49
CA PRO A 236 -2.32 22.80 -17.06
C PRO A 236 -2.99 24.18 -16.95
N GLU A 237 -4.14 24.35 -17.59
CA GLU A 237 -4.89 25.61 -17.61
C GLU A 237 -5.75 25.80 -16.35
N PRO A 238 -6.03 27.05 -15.94
CA PRO A 238 -6.95 27.34 -14.86
C PRO A 238 -8.32 26.69 -15.08
N LEU A 239 -8.90 26.17 -14.00
CA LEU A 239 -10.20 25.51 -14.02
C LEU A 239 -11.33 26.50 -14.29
N THR A 240 -11.74 26.62 -15.56
CA THR A 240 -12.94 27.33 -15.99
C THR A 240 -13.90 26.36 -16.66
N TRP A 241 -15.21 26.66 -16.64
CA TRP A 241 -16.22 25.81 -17.30
C TRP A 241 -15.96 25.65 -18.81
N GLY A 242 -15.49 26.72 -19.47
CA GLY A 242 -15.15 26.69 -20.90
C GLY A 242 -13.96 25.78 -21.19
N ASN A 243 -12.87 25.92 -20.42
CA ASN A 243 -11.66 25.09 -20.60
C ASN A 243 -11.93 23.63 -20.27
N LEU A 244 -12.69 23.35 -19.20
CA LEU A 244 -13.07 21.98 -18.85
C LEU A 244 -13.91 21.33 -19.96
N TYR A 245 -14.88 22.06 -20.53
CA TYR A 245 -15.67 21.57 -21.66
C TYR A 245 -14.78 21.27 -22.87
N ASN A 246 -13.89 22.21 -23.23
CA ASN A 246 -12.98 22.04 -24.36
C ASN A 246 -12.02 20.85 -24.16
N ASN A 247 -11.48 20.65 -22.95
CA ASN A 247 -10.60 19.53 -22.65
C ASN A 247 -11.37 18.21 -22.65
N LEU A 248 -12.59 18.16 -22.10
CA LEU A 248 -13.43 16.97 -22.17
C LEU A 248 -13.80 16.57 -23.61
N ALA A 249 -14.02 17.56 -24.49
CA ALA A 249 -14.37 17.32 -25.88
C ALA A 249 -13.18 16.86 -26.73
N ASN A 250 -12.00 17.42 -26.50
CA ASN A 250 -10.84 17.20 -27.36
C ASN A 250 -9.82 16.19 -26.80
N ASN A 251 -9.55 16.24 -25.48
CA ASN A 251 -8.49 15.47 -24.83
C ASN A 251 -8.93 14.96 -23.43
N PRO A 252 -9.99 14.14 -23.33
CA PRO A 252 -10.45 13.63 -22.04
C PRO A 252 -9.42 12.66 -21.44
N VAL A 253 -9.12 12.81 -20.15
CA VAL A 253 -8.21 11.91 -19.44
C VAL A 253 -8.99 10.73 -18.88
N ILE A 254 -8.89 9.58 -19.56
CA ILE A 254 -9.54 8.33 -19.16
C ILE A 254 -8.51 7.38 -18.56
N THR A 255 -8.23 7.56 -17.27
CA THR A 255 -7.13 6.88 -16.58
C THR A 255 -7.21 5.35 -16.61
N PRO A 256 -8.37 4.66 -16.49
CA PRO A 256 -8.41 3.20 -16.61
C PRO A 256 -8.03 2.71 -18.00
N TRP A 257 -8.39 3.48 -19.04
CA TRP A 257 -8.06 3.14 -20.43
C TRP A 257 -6.56 3.33 -20.69
N ASN A 258 -5.99 4.45 -20.22
CA ASN A 258 -4.56 4.70 -20.32
C ASN A 258 -3.76 3.60 -19.59
N ASN A 259 -4.22 3.21 -18.40
CA ASN A 259 -3.63 2.13 -17.61
C ASN A 259 -3.69 0.79 -18.34
N PHE A 260 -4.81 0.46 -19.00
CA PHE A 260 -4.96 -0.73 -19.82
C PHE A 260 -3.96 -0.74 -20.98
N LYS A 261 -3.87 0.37 -21.72
CA LYS A 261 -2.95 0.51 -22.86
C LYS A 261 -1.50 0.38 -22.42
N TYR A 262 -1.14 0.99 -21.30
CA TYR A 262 0.20 0.91 -20.72
C TYR A 262 0.57 -0.54 -20.35
N ASN A 263 -0.31 -1.25 -19.63
CA ASN A 263 -0.06 -2.61 -19.16
C ASN A 263 -0.26 -3.70 -20.23
N SER A 264 -0.78 -3.35 -21.40
CA SER A 264 -0.87 -4.29 -22.53
C SER A 264 0.46 -4.45 -23.28
N ALA A 265 1.40 -3.52 -23.09
CA ALA A 265 2.74 -3.59 -23.69
C ALA A 265 3.71 -4.33 -22.77
N VAL A 266 4.29 -5.43 -23.27
CA VAL A 266 5.21 -6.29 -22.48
C VAL A 266 6.49 -5.56 -22.12
N GLU A 267 6.93 -4.61 -22.95
CA GLU A 267 8.10 -3.77 -22.75
C GLU A 267 7.96 -2.92 -21.47
N ASN A 268 6.76 -2.39 -21.22
CA ASN A 268 6.47 -1.64 -20.00
C ASN A 268 6.47 -2.56 -18.77
N LEU A 269 5.89 -3.77 -18.90
CA LEU A 269 5.85 -4.75 -17.82
C LEU A 269 7.24 -5.28 -17.45
N ALA A 270 8.14 -5.40 -18.42
CA ALA A 270 9.52 -5.86 -18.18
C ALA A 270 10.26 -4.94 -17.19
N GLY A 271 9.95 -3.65 -17.16
CA GLY A 271 10.48 -2.71 -16.17
C GLY A 271 10.04 -3.00 -14.73
N HIS A 272 8.96 -3.77 -14.55
CA HIS A 272 8.41 -4.15 -13.25
C HIS A 272 8.65 -5.63 -12.91
N GLY A 273 9.28 -6.40 -13.80
CA GLY A 273 9.50 -7.83 -13.64
C GLY A 273 8.42 -8.69 -14.28
N LEU A 274 8.85 -9.73 -15.01
CA LEU A 274 8.00 -10.72 -15.66
C LEU A 274 7.98 -12.01 -14.85
N HIS A 275 6.81 -12.62 -14.76
CA HIS A 275 6.55 -13.84 -13.99
C HIS A 275 5.78 -14.86 -14.83
N PRO A 276 5.95 -16.16 -14.54
CA PRO A 276 5.16 -17.20 -15.18
C PRO A 276 3.70 -17.11 -14.75
N TRP A 277 2.79 -17.55 -15.63
CA TRP A 277 1.33 -17.47 -15.41
C TRP A 277 0.85 -18.18 -14.11
N TYR A 278 1.61 -19.15 -13.59
CA TYR A 278 1.26 -19.87 -12.36
C TYR A 278 1.76 -19.19 -11.07
N GLN A 279 2.52 -18.09 -11.15
CA GLN A 279 3.12 -17.41 -10.00
C GLN A 279 2.07 -17.02 -8.95
N HIS A 280 0.92 -16.51 -9.38
CA HIS A 280 -0.16 -16.15 -8.48
C HIS A 280 -0.68 -17.34 -7.66
N LEU A 281 -0.81 -18.51 -8.27
CA LEU A 281 -1.37 -19.71 -7.64
C LEU A 281 -0.34 -20.43 -6.75
N VAL A 282 0.91 -20.51 -7.20
CA VAL A 282 1.95 -21.36 -6.58
C VAL A 282 2.81 -20.60 -5.56
N ALA A 283 2.98 -19.28 -5.71
CA ALA A 283 3.83 -18.48 -4.84
C ALA A 283 3.04 -17.39 -4.10
N ASN A 284 2.37 -16.50 -4.84
CA ASN A 284 1.75 -15.32 -4.23
C ASN A 284 0.60 -15.68 -3.28
N LEU A 285 -0.34 -16.54 -3.71
CA LEU A 285 -1.45 -16.95 -2.85
C LEU A 285 -0.94 -17.72 -1.62
N PRO A 286 -0.04 -18.71 -1.73
CA PRO A 286 0.55 -19.37 -0.55
C PRO A 286 1.28 -18.43 0.38
N MET A 287 1.96 -17.41 -0.14
CA MET A 287 2.58 -16.38 0.69
C MET A 287 1.55 -15.57 1.49
N LEU A 288 0.38 -15.29 0.93
CA LEU A 288 -0.65 -14.47 1.59
C LEU A 288 -1.52 -15.24 2.59
N ILE A 289 -1.80 -16.52 2.33
CA ILE A 289 -2.72 -17.32 3.16
C ILE A 289 -2.06 -18.52 3.83
N GLY A 290 -0.77 -18.76 3.62
CA GLY A 290 0.03 -19.77 4.33
C GLY A 290 -0.62 -21.15 4.36
N PRO A 291 -0.81 -21.77 5.55
CA PRO A 291 -1.39 -23.11 5.67
C PRO A 291 -2.87 -23.18 5.28
N ALA A 292 -3.56 -22.04 5.09
CA ALA A 292 -4.92 -22.03 4.54
C ALA A 292 -4.95 -22.40 3.05
N THR A 293 -3.81 -22.33 2.34
CA THR A 293 -3.66 -22.84 0.97
C THR A 293 -4.09 -24.30 0.85
N LEU A 294 -3.72 -25.14 1.83
CA LEU A 294 -4.13 -26.55 1.84
C LEU A 294 -5.67 -26.67 1.96
N LEU A 295 -6.29 -25.86 2.81
CA LEU A 295 -7.75 -25.86 2.93
C LEU A 295 -8.44 -25.30 1.68
N PHE A 296 -7.82 -24.36 0.98
CA PHE A 296 -8.33 -23.82 -0.28
C PHE A 296 -8.48 -24.93 -1.34
N PHE A 297 -7.50 -25.82 -1.46
CA PHE A 297 -7.57 -26.95 -2.41
C PHE A 297 -8.45 -28.11 -1.92
N TYR A 298 -8.36 -28.50 -0.63
CA TYR A 298 -9.00 -29.73 -0.15
C TYR A 298 -10.36 -29.53 0.53
N ARG A 299 -10.64 -28.33 1.05
CA ARG A 299 -11.86 -28.02 1.82
C ARG A 299 -12.51 -26.68 1.46
N PRO A 300 -12.66 -26.33 0.17
CA PRO A 300 -13.37 -25.12 -0.22
C PRO A 300 -14.88 -25.24 0.08
N GLN A 301 -15.49 -24.12 0.42
CA GLN A 301 -16.93 -23.94 0.43
C GLN A 301 -17.32 -23.09 -0.78
N LEU A 302 -18.00 -23.72 -1.75
CA LEU A 302 -18.55 -23.03 -2.91
C LEU A 302 -19.47 -21.89 -2.45
N SER A 303 -19.10 -20.67 -2.82
CA SER A 303 -19.79 -19.45 -2.42
C SER A 303 -19.59 -18.38 -3.50
N LEU A 304 -20.40 -17.33 -3.48
CA LEU A 304 -20.19 -16.16 -4.35
C LEU A 304 -18.79 -15.56 -4.16
N ARG A 305 -18.32 -15.51 -2.90
CA ARG A 305 -17.01 -15.00 -2.51
C ARG A 305 -15.88 -15.82 -3.13
N LEU A 306 -15.96 -17.15 -3.04
CA LEU A 306 -14.97 -18.03 -3.65
C LEU A 306 -14.93 -17.87 -5.17
N GLY A 307 -16.10 -17.78 -5.83
CA GLY A 307 -16.17 -17.53 -7.26
C GLY A 307 -15.51 -16.21 -7.67
N SER A 308 -15.72 -15.14 -6.89
CA SER A 308 -15.05 -13.84 -7.08
C SER A 308 -13.53 -13.92 -6.92
N ALA A 309 -13.05 -14.59 -5.86
CA ALA A 309 -11.63 -14.79 -5.64
C ALA A 309 -10.97 -15.59 -6.77
N LEU A 310 -11.60 -16.68 -7.20
CA LEU A 310 -11.10 -17.53 -8.28
C LEU A 310 -11.06 -16.77 -9.61
N SER A 311 -12.06 -15.94 -9.92
CA SER A 311 -12.06 -15.16 -11.16
C SER A 311 -10.95 -14.11 -11.15
N GLY A 312 -10.75 -13.42 -10.03
CA GLY A 312 -9.65 -12.47 -9.85
C GLY A 312 -8.29 -13.14 -10.02
N VAL A 313 -8.03 -14.22 -9.28
CA VAL A 313 -6.77 -14.98 -9.39
C VAL A 313 -6.54 -15.46 -10.83
N ALA A 314 -7.54 -16.05 -11.47
CA ALA A 314 -7.39 -16.59 -12.83
C ALA A 314 -7.10 -15.52 -13.87
N VAL A 315 -7.85 -14.40 -13.86
CA VAL A 315 -7.67 -13.32 -14.85
C VAL A 315 -6.35 -12.60 -14.62
N LEU A 316 -5.97 -12.31 -13.37
CA LEU A 316 -4.70 -11.65 -13.07
C LEU A 316 -3.49 -12.55 -13.40
N SER A 317 -3.65 -13.87 -13.34
CA SER A 317 -2.63 -14.85 -13.75
C SER A 317 -2.32 -14.85 -15.25
N ILE A 318 -3.18 -14.24 -16.08
CA ILE A 318 -2.94 -14.10 -17.53
C ILE A 318 -1.85 -13.05 -17.80
N PHE A 319 -1.75 -12.03 -16.94
CA PHE A 319 -0.79 -10.95 -17.12
C PHE A 319 0.60 -11.39 -16.63
N PRO A 320 1.69 -11.08 -17.38
CA PRO A 320 3.04 -11.47 -17.00
C PRO A 320 3.54 -10.82 -15.69
N HIS A 321 3.07 -9.63 -15.36
CA HIS A 321 3.48 -8.94 -14.14
C HIS A 321 2.57 -9.34 -12.96
N GLN A 322 3.13 -10.08 -12.00
CA GLN A 322 2.37 -10.78 -10.94
C GLN A 322 2.94 -10.53 -9.55
N GLU A 323 2.53 -9.42 -8.94
CA GLU A 323 2.88 -9.11 -7.57
C GLU A 323 1.85 -9.66 -6.58
N ALA A 324 2.29 -10.11 -5.42
CA ALA A 324 1.38 -10.70 -4.44
C ALA A 324 0.27 -9.74 -3.98
N ARG A 325 0.55 -8.45 -3.88
CA ARG A 325 -0.45 -7.46 -3.46
C ARG A 325 -1.67 -7.36 -4.39
N PHE A 326 -1.56 -7.78 -5.66
CA PHE A 326 -2.70 -7.82 -6.58
C PHE A 326 -3.77 -8.83 -6.13
N LEU A 327 -3.41 -9.80 -5.29
CA LEU A 327 -4.32 -10.79 -4.73
C LEU A 327 -4.90 -10.40 -3.36
N LEU A 328 -4.61 -9.21 -2.83
CA LEU A 328 -5.17 -8.76 -1.54
C LEU A 328 -6.70 -8.84 -1.49
N PRO A 329 -7.47 -8.45 -2.53
CA PRO A 329 -8.92 -8.62 -2.53
C PRO A 329 -9.39 -10.08 -2.47
N ALA A 330 -8.56 -11.03 -2.92
CA ALA A 330 -8.88 -12.46 -2.84
C ALA A 330 -8.79 -13.01 -1.42
N VAL A 331 -7.91 -12.45 -0.56
CA VAL A 331 -7.60 -13.01 0.76
C VAL A 331 -8.84 -13.16 1.65
N PRO A 332 -9.62 -12.11 1.96
CA PRO A 332 -10.79 -12.26 2.82
C PRO A 332 -11.88 -13.13 2.18
N LEU A 333 -11.99 -13.13 0.84
CA LEU A 333 -12.96 -13.94 0.10
C LEU A 333 -12.63 -15.43 0.11
N VAL A 334 -11.35 -15.78 -0.02
CA VAL A 334 -10.84 -17.15 0.11
C VAL A 334 -11.02 -17.61 1.55
N LEU A 335 -10.45 -16.89 2.54
CA LEU A 335 -10.47 -17.29 3.95
C LEU A 335 -11.90 -17.46 4.49
N SER A 336 -12.83 -16.59 4.09
CA SER A 336 -14.24 -16.70 4.45
C SER A 336 -15.01 -17.81 3.72
N SER A 337 -14.36 -18.51 2.80
CA SER A 337 -14.90 -19.63 2.02
C SER A 337 -14.21 -20.96 2.33
N LEU A 338 -13.50 -21.08 3.44
CA LEU A 338 -12.83 -22.33 3.85
C LEU A 338 -13.62 -23.08 4.93
N ARG A 339 -13.51 -24.41 4.91
CA ARG A 339 -13.99 -25.28 6.00
C ARG A 339 -12.80 -25.81 6.79
N LEU A 340 -12.84 -25.61 8.11
CA LEU A 340 -11.83 -26.12 9.01
C LEU A 340 -11.82 -27.67 9.09
N PRO A 341 -10.69 -28.29 9.49
CA PRO A 341 -10.64 -29.72 9.74
C PRO A 341 -11.68 -30.16 10.78
N ASN A 342 -12.36 -31.29 10.52
CA ASN A 342 -13.31 -31.90 11.45
C ASN A 342 -12.61 -32.72 12.54
N ASN A 343 -11.46 -33.32 12.19
CA ASN A 343 -10.64 -34.09 13.12
C ASN A 343 -9.93 -33.13 14.08
N LEU A 344 -10.05 -33.38 15.39
CA LEU A 344 -9.53 -32.49 16.42
C LEU A 344 -8.00 -32.35 16.39
N ILE A 345 -7.27 -33.42 16.08
CA ILE A 345 -5.80 -33.40 15.97
C ILE A 345 -5.41 -32.54 14.77
N ALA A 346 -5.99 -32.81 13.60
CA ALA A 346 -5.73 -32.03 12.39
C ALA A 346 -6.09 -30.54 12.56
N LEU A 347 -7.20 -30.24 13.26
CA LEU A 347 -7.61 -28.87 13.58
C LEU A 347 -6.60 -28.18 14.49
N ARG A 348 -6.07 -28.87 15.51
CA ARG A 348 -5.06 -28.33 16.43
C ARG A 348 -3.75 -28.07 15.71
N VAL A 349 -3.25 -29.04 14.94
CA VAL A 349 -2.02 -28.89 14.15
C VAL A 349 -2.16 -27.72 13.18
N TRP A 350 -3.22 -27.69 12.38
CA TRP A 350 -3.49 -26.61 11.45
C TRP A 350 -3.62 -25.26 12.16
N GLY A 351 -4.33 -25.21 13.29
CA GLY A 351 -4.52 -23.98 14.08
C GLY A 351 -3.21 -23.43 14.65
N VAL A 352 -2.33 -24.30 15.16
CA VAL A 352 -0.99 -23.90 15.63
C VAL A 352 -0.15 -23.37 14.48
N THR A 353 -0.12 -24.08 13.33
CA THR A 353 0.60 -23.61 12.14
C THR A 353 0.06 -22.28 11.63
N TRP A 354 -1.27 -22.09 11.61
CA TRP A 354 -1.92 -20.84 11.22
C TRP A 354 -1.50 -19.69 12.14
N ILE A 355 -1.49 -19.91 13.46
CA ILE A 355 -1.06 -18.89 14.43
C ILE A 355 0.41 -18.54 14.24
N ILE A 356 1.30 -19.54 14.17
CA ILE A 356 2.74 -19.32 13.99
C ILE A 356 2.99 -18.53 12.71
N PHE A 357 2.37 -18.94 11.60
CA PHE A 357 2.50 -18.29 10.30
C PHE A 357 2.08 -16.81 10.38
N ASN A 358 0.89 -16.51 10.89
CA ASN A 358 0.38 -15.15 10.92
C ASN A 358 1.11 -14.26 11.92
N VAL A 359 1.52 -14.79 13.08
CA VAL A 359 2.33 -14.03 14.04
C VAL A 359 3.70 -13.71 13.44
N PHE A 360 4.35 -14.69 12.81
CA PHE A 360 5.65 -14.49 12.16
C PHE A 360 5.58 -13.45 11.05
N PHE A 361 4.69 -13.62 10.07
CA PHE A 361 4.56 -12.66 8.96
C PHE A 361 3.96 -11.32 9.40
N GLY A 362 3.09 -11.31 10.41
CA GLY A 362 2.59 -10.08 11.01
C GLY A 362 3.71 -9.24 11.59
N ILE A 363 4.59 -9.84 12.40
CA ILE A 363 5.75 -9.13 12.98
C ILE A 363 6.76 -8.75 11.89
N LEU A 364 7.08 -9.67 10.97
CA LEU A 364 8.05 -9.42 9.92
C LEU A 364 7.60 -8.26 9.03
N MET A 365 6.41 -8.35 8.44
CA MET A 365 5.91 -7.35 7.50
C MET A 365 5.43 -6.09 8.23
N GLY A 366 4.68 -6.27 9.31
CA GLY A 366 4.04 -5.18 10.04
C GLY A 366 4.91 -4.52 11.11
N SER A 367 6.18 -4.88 11.29
CA SER A 367 7.03 -4.18 12.29
C SER A 367 8.48 -4.04 11.89
N TYR A 368 9.00 -4.91 11.02
CA TYR A 368 10.40 -4.88 10.63
C TYR A 368 10.60 -4.49 9.17
N HIS A 369 9.80 -5.00 8.26
CA HIS A 369 10.00 -4.80 6.84
C HIS A 369 10.01 -3.31 6.50
N GLN A 370 11.20 -2.82 6.14
CA GLN A 370 11.48 -1.43 5.77
C GLN A 370 10.98 -0.37 6.77
N ALA A 371 10.69 -0.74 8.03
CA ALA A 371 9.97 0.12 8.99
C ALA A 371 10.78 1.32 9.50
N GLY A 372 12.09 1.35 9.22
CA GLY A 372 12.95 2.51 9.46
C GLY A 372 12.71 3.70 8.54
N ILE A 373 12.03 3.54 7.40
CA ILE A 373 11.85 4.61 6.41
C ILE A 373 11.03 5.77 6.96
N ILE A 374 9.85 5.49 7.51
CA ILE A 374 8.96 6.55 8.03
C ILE A 374 9.64 7.32 9.18
N PRO A 375 10.20 6.67 10.22
CA PRO A 375 10.96 7.37 11.26
C PRO A 375 12.20 8.09 10.74
N GLY A 376 12.90 7.52 9.76
CA GLY A 376 14.09 8.13 9.14
C GLY A 376 13.74 9.41 8.40
N GLN A 377 12.65 9.41 7.65
CA GLN A 377 12.16 10.59 6.94
C GLN A 377 11.73 11.71 7.91
N VAL A 378 11.08 11.34 9.03
CA VAL A 378 10.74 12.28 10.11
C VAL A 378 12.00 12.80 10.82
N PHE A 379 13.02 11.96 11.02
CA PHE A 379 14.30 12.41 11.55
C PHE A 379 14.96 13.43 10.60
N MET A 380 14.95 13.15 9.30
CA MET A 380 15.51 14.04 8.27
C MET A 380 14.79 15.38 8.20
N SER A 381 13.48 15.46 8.48
CA SER A 381 12.74 16.73 8.50
C SER A 381 13.12 17.66 9.66
N GLY A 382 13.80 17.11 10.68
CA GLY A 382 14.32 17.87 11.82
C GLY A 382 15.80 18.27 11.71
N GLN A 383 16.50 17.91 10.63
CA GLN A 383 17.92 18.24 10.45
C GLN A 383 18.06 19.59 9.73
N PRO A 384 18.54 20.66 10.40
CA PRO A 384 18.56 22.02 9.84
C PRO A 384 19.60 22.23 8.74
N ASP A 385 20.65 21.41 8.73
CA ASP A 385 21.77 21.48 7.79
C ASP A 385 21.58 20.54 6.57
N ALA A 386 20.56 19.68 6.59
CA ALA A 386 20.40 18.62 5.60
C ALA A 386 19.99 19.18 4.23
N THR A 387 20.89 19.05 3.25
CA THR A 387 20.65 19.44 1.85
C THR A 387 20.59 18.23 0.92
N ASN A 388 21.25 17.12 1.27
CA ASN A 388 21.18 15.87 0.51
C ASN A 388 20.92 14.68 1.44
N ALA A 389 19.94 13.85 1.09
CA ALA A 389 19.70 12.55 1.72
C ALA A 389 19.74 11.45 0.66
N VAL A 390 20.72 10.57 0.74
CA VAL A 390 20.92 9.42 -0.15
C VAL A 390 20.41 8.17 0.57
N TRP A 391 19.41 7.52 -0.01
CA TRP A 391 18.78 6.31 0.53
C TRP A 391 19.25 5.09 -0.25
N TRP A 392 20.04 4.23 0.40
CA TRP A 392 20.67 3.07 -0.22
C TRP A 392 20.13 1.77 0.35
N LYS A 393 19.80 0.81 -0.53
CA LYS A 393 19.18 -0.50 -0.17
C LYS A 393 17.89 -0.40 0.66
N THR A 394 17.15 0.68 0.49
CA THR A 394 15.82 0.86 1.09
C THR A 394 14.81 1.13 0.00
N TYR A 395 13.54 0.93 0.30
CA TYR A 395 12.49 1.49 -0.55
C TYR A 395 12.56 3.02 -0.57
N THR A 396 12.03 3.61 -1.65
CA THR A 396 11.96 5.05 -1.83
C THR A 396 11.18 5.69 -0.67
N PRO A 397 11.72 6.71 0.01
CA PRO A 397 11.03 7.38 1.11
C PRO A 397 9.94 8.36 0.61
N PRO A 398 8.84 8.55 1.37
CA PRO A 398 7.80 9.53 1.06
C PRO A 398 8.21 10.96 1.42
N ILE A 399 8.43 11.82 0.41
CA ILE A 399 8.99 13.16 0.65
C ILE A 399 8.01 14.14 1.29
N TRP A 400 6.71 13.89 1.17
CA TRP A 400 5.67 14.69 1.83
C TRP A 400 5.77 14.69 3.36
N LEU A 401 6.48 13.73 3.96
CA LEU A 401 6.77 13.72 5.39
C LEU A 401 7.80 14.77 5.85
N LEU A 402 8.47 15.47 4.92
CA LEU A 402 9.42 16.54 5.23
C LEU A 402 8.76 17.85 5.65
N ASN A 403 7.44 17.99 5.43
CA ASN A 403 6.64 19.16 5.80
C ASN A 403 7.13 20.51 5.26
N GLY A 404 7.90 20.53 4.17
CA GLY A 404 8.53 21.76 3.68
C GLY A 404 9.55 22.41 4.63
N LYS A 405 9.79 21.86 5.84
CA LYS A 405 10.77 22.42 6.78
C LYS A 405 12.20 22.37 6.24
N ASN A 406 12.44 21.42 5.33
CA ASN A 406 13.68 21.25 4.60
C ASN A 406 13.44 21.37 3.10
N GLU A 407 13.00 22.54 2.63
CA GLU A 407 12.77 22.82 1.19
C GLU A 407 14.02 22.60 0.33
N VAL A 408 15.21 22.73 0.93
CA VAL A 408 16.51 22.55 0.27
C VAL A 408 16.94 21.08 0.21
N LEU A 409 16.28 20.18 0.97
CA LEU A 409 16.66 18.77 1.05
C LEU A 409 16.27 18.01 -0.22
N THR A 410 17.29 17.65 -0.99
CA THR A 410 17.15 16.74 -2.12
C THR A 410 17.26 15.29 -1.65
N THR A 411 16.17 14.53 -1.81
CA THR A 411 16.14 13.09 -1.47
C THR A 411 16.41 12.23 -2.69
N ARG A 412 17.52 11.50 -2.69
CA ARG A 412 17.96 10.59 -3.75
C ARG A 412 17.73 9.15 -3.34
N ASP A 413 17.04 8.40 -4.20
CA ASP A 413 16.84 6.97 -4.03
C ASP A 413 17.80 6.21 -4.93
N VAL A 414 18.65 5.40 -4.32
CA VAL A 414 19.70 4.64 -4.98
C VAL A 414 19.66 3.17 -4.57
N MET A 415 18.46 2.63 -4.31
CA MET A 415 18.22 1.27 -3.83
C MET A 415 19.09 0.18 -4.52
N GLY A 416 19.19 0.21 -5.85
CA GLY A 416 19.93 -0.77 -6.66
C GLY A 416 21.38 -0.39 -7.01
N MET A 417 21.88 0.75 -6.51
CA MET A 417 23.22 1.23 -6.84
C MET A 417 24.31 0.35 -6.19
N LYS A 418 25.37 0.05 -6.95
CA LYS A 418 26.55 -0.66 -6.42
C LYS A 418 27.32 0.23 -5.43
N GLY A 419 27.99 -0.39 -4.46
CA GLY A 419 28.70 0.34 -3.41
C GLY A 419 29.78 1.30 -3.94
N GLU A 420 30.55 0.90 -4.96
CA GLU A 420 31.60 1.76 -5.54
C GLU A 420 31.01 3.06 -6.12
N SER A 421 29.97 2.95 -6.94
CA SER A 421 29.24 4.10 -7.49
C SER A 421 28.58 4.95 -6.40
N LEU A 422 28.12 4.33 -5.31
CA LEU A 422 27.61 5.06 -4.14
C LEU A 422 28.70 5.94 -3.51
N LEU A 423 29.92 5.44 -3.34
CA LEU A 423 31.02 6.25 -2.78
C LEU A 423 31.42 7.39 -3.72
N GLU A 424 31.43 7.17 -5.03
CA GLU A 424 31.66 8.23 -6.01
C GLU A 424 30.59 9.33 -5.87
N GLU A 425 29.32 8.96 -5.84
CA GLU A 425 28.23 9.90 -5.65
C GLU A 425 28.36 10.66 -4.32
N LEU A 426 28.61 9.95 -3.21
CA LEU A 426 28.80 10.57 -1.91
C LEU A 426 30.02 11.51 -1.89
N ALA A 427 31.10 11.20 -2.59
CA ALA A 427 32.28 12.07 -2.67
C ALA A 427 31.97 13.39 -3.39
N THR A 428 31.07 13.37 -4.39
CA THR A 428 30.60 14.60 -5.06
C THR A 428 29.73 15.47 -4.15
N LEU A 429 28.93 14.84 -3.28
CA LEU A 429 27.95 15.53 -2.42
C LEU A 429 28.49 15.89 -1.03
N ALA A 430 29.51 15.20 -0.54
CA ALA A 430 30.03 15.36 0.81
C ALA A 430 30.59 16.77 1.03
N THR A 431 30.24 17.36 2.17
CA THR A 431 30.78 18.65 2.60
C THR A 431 32.16 18.49 3.21
N CYS A 432 32.95 19.56 3.13
CA CYS A 432 34.23 19.66 3.82
C CYS A 432 33.99 19.76 5.33
N ASP A 433 34.65 18.91 6.10
CA ASP A 433 34.57 18.97 7.56
C ASP A 433 35.98 18.96 8.15
N THR A 434 36.25 19.94 9.03
CA THR A 434 37.47 19.91 9.83
C THR A 434 37.33 18.79 10.86
N PRO A 435 38.42 18.15 11.32
CA PRO A 435 38.30 17.00 12.23
C PRO A 435 37.64 17.41 13.56
N ALA A 436 36.31 17.30 13.62
CA ALA A 436 35.52 17.51 14.82
C ALA A 436 35.22 16.16 15.50
N ASP A 437 35.25 16.15 16.83
CA ASP A 437 34.92 14.99 17.65
C ASP A 437 33.54 14.42 17.25
N ARG A 438 33.42 13.09 17.15
CA ARG A 438 32.16 12.36 16.90
C ARG A 438 31.06 12.68 17.93
N ARG A 439 31.40 13.28 19.08
CA ARG A 439 30.44 13.75 20.09
C ARG A 439 29.94 15.18 19.86
N ASN A 440 30.59 15.96 19.01
CA ASN A 440 30.31 17.39 18.87
C ASN A 440 29.16 17.64 17.88
N GLN A 441 28.03 18.22 18.30
CA GLN A 441 26.90 18.53 17.42
C GLN A 441 27.07 19.82 16.61
N GLU A 442 28.26 20.43 16.61
CA GLU A 442 28.53 21.67 15.88
C GLU A 442 28.26 21.61 14.38
N TYR A 443 28.31 20.41 13.78
CA TYR A 443 27.97 20.21 12.38
C TYR A 443 26.56 20.66 12.01
N LEU A 444 25.62 20.69 12.98
CA LEU A 444 24.25 21.18 12.79
C LEU A 444 24.21 22.70 12.54
N LYS A 445 25.30 23.41 12.83
CA LYS A 445 25.46 24.85 12.52
C LYS A 445 25.88 25.07 11.07
N GLU A 446 26.35 24.03 10.38
CA GLU A 446 26.67 24.14 8.96
C GLU A 446 25.39 24.39 8.14
N LYS A 447 25.56 25.07 7.01
CA LYS A 447 24.43 25.35 6.11
C LYS A 447 24.07 24.17 5.21
N ASN A 448 25.06 23.31 4.94
CA ASN A 448 24.94 22.21 3.99
C ASN A 448 25.43 20.92 4.65
N GLY A 449 24.73 19.83 4.38
CA GLY A 449 25.01 18.53 4.98
C GLY A 449 24.47 17.41 4.10
N THR A 450 25.29 16.39 3.95
CA THR A 450 24.97 15.19 3.17
C THR A 450 24.81 14.00 4.11
N TYR A 451 23.72 13.27 3.93
CA TYR A 451 23.34 12.14 4.77
C TYR A 451 23.17 10.88 3.93
N LEU A 452 23.73 9.77 4.39
CA LEU A 452 23.50 8.43 3.85
C LEU A 452 22.59 7.67 4.81
N LEU A 453 21.46 7.20 4.32
CA LEU A 453 20.58 6.28 5.02
C LEU A 453 20.73 4.88 4.42
N ALA A 454 21.15 3.93 5.24
CA ALA A 454 21.42 2.56 4.80
C ALA A 454 21.10 1.52 5.89
N PRO A 455 20.65 0.31 5.52
CA PRO A 455 20.48 -0.80 6.47
C PRO A 455 21.80 -1.12 7.16
N ALA A 456 21.78 -1.36 8.47
CA ALA A 456 22.98 -1.75 9.22
C ALA A 456 23.47 -3.18 8.87
N SER A 457 22.64 -3.95 8.16
CA SER A 457 22.97 -5.22 7.50
C SER A 457 23.83 -5.06 6.24
N ALA A 458 23.96 -3.84 5.70
CA ALA A 458 24.78 -3.54 4.52
C ALA A 458 26.29 -3.50 4.88
N THR A 459 26.84 -4.68 5.20
CA THR A 459 28.24 -4.88 5.64
C THR A 459 29.30 -4.35 4.68
N TRP A 460 28.95 -4.13 3.40
CA TRP A 460 29.85 -3.53 2.42
C TRP A 460 30.39 -2.14 2.84
N LEU A 461 29.62 -1.38 3.64
CA LEU A 461 30.07 -0.08 4.16
C LEU A 461 31.12 -0.20 5.28
N ASP A 462 31.20 -1.34 5.98
CA ASP A 462 31.98 -1.50 7.20
C ASP A 462 33.44 -1.05 7.09
N PRO A 463 34.19 -1.40 6.01
CA PRO A 463 35.58 -0.98 5.86
C PRO A 463 35.75 0.55 5.85
N TYR A 464 34.71 1.30 5.48
CA TYR A 464 34.73 2.77 5.37
C TYR A 464 34.25 3.47 6.65
N LEU A 465 33.54 2.78 7.55
CA LEU A 465 32.98 3.37 8.78
C LEU A 465 34.05 3.61 9.87
N GLU A 466 35.13 2.83 9.83
CA GLU A 466 36.26 2.97 10.76
C GLU A 466 37.26 4.05 10.34
N ASN A 467 37.12 4.62 9.14
CA ASN A 467 38.07 5.61 8.62
C ASN A 467 38.07 6.86 9.51
N LYS A 468 39.16 7.01 10.29
CA LYS A 468 39.52 8.19 11.09
C LYS A 468 40.65 8.99 10.43
N GLY A 469 41.11 8.56 9.25
CA GLY A 469 42.22 9.16 8.52
C GLY A 469 41.88 10.53 7.93
N LEU A 470 42.90 11.16 7.35
CA LEU A 470 42.78 12.44 6.64
C LEU A 470 42.34 12.26 5.18
N ASP A 471 42.28 11.04 4.64
CA ASP A 471 41.94 10.81 3.24
C ASP A 471 40.57 10.12 3.09
N GLY A 472 39.80 10.59 2.11
CA GLY A 472 38.52 10.00 1.70
C GLY A 472 37.29 10.49 2.46
N LEU A 473 36.20 9.72 2.35
CA LEU A 473 34.93 10.00 3.01
C LEU A 473 34.97 9.57 4.48
N ARG A 474 34.29 10.34 5.32
CA ARG A 474 34.07 10.08 6.74
C ARG A 474 32.58 9.92 7.01
N PHE A 475 32.26 8.89 7.79
CA PHE A 475 30.89 8.55 8.16
C PHE A 475 30.72 8.74 9.67
N ARG A 476 29.75 9.57 10.05
CA ARG A 476 29.35 9.76 11.45
C ARG A 476 27.92 9.33 11.67
N GLU A 477 27.72 8.32 12.53
CA GLU A 477 26.37 7.87 12.89
C GLU A 477 25.68 8.97 13.68
N VAL A 478 24.55 9.45 13.17
CA VAL A 478 23.74 10.50 13.81
C VAL A 478 22.39 9.98 14.27
N TRP A 479 21.91 8.87 13.69
CA TRP A 479 20.63 8.28 14.03
C TRP A 479 20.57 6.80 13.67
N ARG A 480 19.81 6.03 14.47
CA ARG A 480 19.58 4.60 14.25
C ARG A 480 18.18 4.19 14.67
N TYR A 481 17.53 3.40 13.82
CA TYR A 481 16.27 2.73 14.14
C TYR A 481 16.44 1.22 14.06
N ARG A 482 16.29 0.50 15.18
CA ARG A 482 16.62 -0.93 15.28
C ARG A 482 15.61 -1.86 14.61
N HIS A 483 14.36 -1.45 14.45
CA HIS A 483 13.30 -2.31 13.89
C HIS A 483 13.23 -2.14 12.38
N HIS A 484 14.27 -2.47 11.64
CA HIS A 484 14.26 -2.39 10.17
C HIS A 484 14.93 -3.61 9.58
N LEU A 485 14.29 -4.22 8.58
CA LEU A 485 14.80 -5.31 7.77
C LEU A 485 14.50 -5.03 6.30
N ASN A 486 15.54 -5.12 5.47
CA ASN A 486 15.38 -5.20 4.03
C ASN A 486 15.32 -6.67 3.60
N LEU A 487 14.29 -7.07 2.86
CA LEU A 487 14.17 -8.45 2.39
C LEU A 487 15.09 -8.71 1.19
N ASP A 488 15.49 -7.69 0.44
CA ASP A 488 16.42 -7.84 -0.68
C ASP A 488 17.86 -8.11 -0.20
N ASP A 489 18.13 -7.92 1.10
CA ASP A 489 19.40 -8.31 1.72
C ASP A 489 19.47 -9.83 2.04
N LEU A 490 18.38 -10.58 1.82
CA LEU A 490 18.29 -12.02 2.05
C LEU A 490 18.85 -12.84 0.87
N ASP A 491 20.12 -12.63 0.55
CA ASP A 491 20.80 -13.39 -0.47
C ASP A 491 21.32 -14.74 0.05
N PHE A 492 20.38 -15.69 0.13
CA PHE A 492 20.66 -17.06 0.55
C PHE A 492 21.47 -17.86 -0.46
N ALA A 493 21.50 -17.44 -1.73
CA ALA A 493 22.18 -18.17 -2.80
C ALA A 493 23.70 -17.95 -2.71
N GLU A 494 24.12 -16.70 -2.50
CA GLU A 494 25.54 -16.35 -2.41
C GLU A 494 26.13 -16.62 -1.01
N ASN A 495 25.41 -16.24 0.05
CA ASN A 495 25.95 -16.24 1.42
C ASN A 495 25.49 -17.45 2.26
N GLY A 496 24.61 -18.30 1.73
CA GLY A 496 23.99 -19.38 2.51
C GLY A 496 22.99 -18.88 3.57
N VAL A 497 22.23 -19.81 4.16
CA VAL A 497 21.09 -19.47 5.04
C VAL A 497 21.54 -18.89 6.38
N TRP A 498 22.46 -19.55 7.09
CA TRP A 498 22.81 -19.16 8.45
C TRP A 498 23.57 -17.85 8.53
N GLU A 499 24.51 -17.61 7.63
CA GLU A 499 25.28 -16.35 7.61
C GLU A 499 24.38 -15.17 7.23
N THR A 500 23.51 -15.35 6.23
CA THR A 500 22.51 -14.35 5.85
C THR A 500 21.60 -13.99 7.02
N LEU A 501 21.03 -14.99 7.72
CA LEU A 501 20.15 -14.73 8.86
C LEU A 501 20.90 -14.08 10.02
N THR A 502 22.13 -14.52 10.31
CA THR A 502 22.96 -13.95 11.38
C THR A 502 23.27 -12.47 11.09
N ARG A 503 23.62 -12.15 9.84
CA ARG A 503 23.86 -10.78 9.37
C ARG A 503 22.59 -9.93 9.46
N VAL A 504 21.52 -10.34 8.79
CA VAL A 504 20.31 -9.53 8.61
C VAL A 504 19.56 -9.36 9.93
N ILE A 505 19.44 -10.41 10.75
CA ILE A 505 18.76 -10.33 12.06
C ILE A 505 19.67 -9.72 13.13
N GLY A 506 20.95 -10.10 13.17
CA GLY A 506 21.91 -9.64 14.18
C GLY A 506 22.26 -8.17 14.03
N ARG A 507 22.31 -7.66 12.79
CA ARG A 507 22.61 -6.26 12.46
C ARG A 507 21.41 -5.51 11.92
N ARG A 508 20.20 -5.93 12.28
CA ARG A 508 18.97 -5.24 11.88
C ARG A 508 18.96 -3.77 12.29
N GLY A 509 18.34 -2.96 11.45
CA GLY A 509 18.15 -1.54 11.69
C GLY A 509 18.50 -0.69 10.47
N LEU A 510 17.98 0.54 10.47
CA LEU A 510 18.33 1.59 9.51
C LEU A 510 19.21 2.61 10.23
N VAL A 511 20.29 3.05 9.58
CA VAL A 511 21.24 4.00 10.16
C VAL A 511 21.35 5.20 9.25
N ALA A 512 21.34 6.40 9.83
CA ALA A 512 21.71 7.63 9.13
C ALA A 512 23.13 8.02 9.51
N TRP A 513 23.96 8.19 8.48
CA TRP A 513 25.33 8.66 8.58
C TRP A 513 25.43 10.06 8.00
N ARG A 514 25.93 11.02 8.76
CA ARG A 514 26.44 12.27 8.17
C ARG A 514 27.74 11.93 7.43
N VAL A 515 27.82 12.34 6.17
CA VAL A 515 28.96 12.06 5.28
C VAL A 515 29.72 13.34 4.99
N THR A 516 31.00 13.34 5.34
CA THR A 516 31.91 14.47 5.13
C THR A 516 33.19 13.99 4.44
N LYS A 517 33.99 14.92 3.91
CA LYS A 517 35.30 14.63 3.34
C LYS A 517 36.33 15.61 3.88
N SER A 518 37.57 15.18 3.93
CA SER A 518 38.67 16.09 4.27
C SER A 518 38.90 17.08 3.13
N CYS A 519 39.05 18.33 3.54
CA CYS A 519 39.53 19.47 2.80
C CYS A 519 40.53 20.17 3.76
#